data_AF-A0A3C1ZLH3-F1
#
_entry.id   AF-A0A3C1ZLH3-F1
#
_cell.length_a   1.000
_cell.length_b   1.000
_cell.length_c   1.000
_cell.angle_alpha   90.00
_cell.angle_beta   90.00
_cell.angle_gamma   90.00
#
_symmetry.space_group_name_H-M   'P 1'
#
loop_
_entity.id
_entity.type
_entity.pdbx_description
1 polymer ?
#
loop_
_entity_poly.entity_id
_entity_poly.type
_entity_poly.pdbx_seq_one_letter_code
_entity_poly.pdbx_strand_id
1 'polypeptide(L)'
;MALRTIYDLPIKNEDLAILACNAQSSFMDRPAPLYDYLACISPGSRALSIIDLRVPRRRAVQFLDERWSLVLTDSRVPRISAEQELRQRGEDCKKCLKVLAPRGDRTLRDIRMSELDDLMGVLPESVRRRCIHIIEETGRVFEAEEALSRQDAASFGRILNKSHASLRNHYEISCPEVDWLVKRSLEIDGILCSRMTGPGFGGCIFSVLRFDALEEYKKRLEEYERIFGFKAHVYETTLTGGMKITSY
;
A
#
# COMPACT_ATOMS: atom_id res chain seq x y z
N MET A 1 6.13 -11.46 -20.63
CA MET A 1 5.28 -11.19 -21.83
C MET A 1 6.03 -11.48 -23.12
N ALA A 2 7.26 -10.96 -23.30
CA ALA A 2 8.06 -11.21 -24.50
C ALA A 2 8.18 -12.70 -24.87
N LEU A 3 8.64 -13.55 -23.94
CA LEU A 3 8.76 -15.00 -24.20
C LEU A 3 7.41 -15.66 -24.53
N ARG A 4 6.33 -15.28 -23.85
CA ARG A 4 4.97 -15.76 -24.17
C ARG A 4 4.61 -15.44 -25.63
N THR A 5 4.92 -14.23 -26.08
CA THR A 5 4.63 -13.77 -27.45
C THR A 5 5.53 -14.45 -28.49
N ILE A 6 6.84 -14.58 -28.21
CA ILE A 6 7.80 -15.21 -29.15
C ILE A 6 7.47 -16.69 -29.38
N TYR A 7 7.05 -17.40 -28.34
CA TYR A 7 6.79 -18.85 -28.39
C TYR A 7 5.30 -19.22 -28.46
N ASP A 8 4.40 -18.25 -28.70
CA ASP A 8 2.95 -18.42 -28.77
C ASP A 8 2.36 -19.28 -27.62
N LEU A 9 2.82 -19.00 -26.38
CA LEU A 9 2.42 -19.82 -25.23
C LEU A 9 0.99 -19.44 -24.78
N PRO A 10 0.07 -20.41 -24.59
CA PRO A 10 -1.33 -20.17 -24.21
C PRO A 10 -1.48 -19.87 -22.71
N ILE A 11 -0.74 -18.87 -22.21
CA ILE A 11 -0.65 -18.53 -20.78
C ILE A 11 -1.38 -17.22 -20.52
N LYS A 12 -2.34 -17.23 -19.58
CA LYS A 12 -3.07 -16.02 -19.17
C LYS A 12 -2.15 -15.06 -18.42
N ASN A 13 -2.55 -13.79 -18.32
CA ASN A 13 -1.72 -12.77 -17.65
C ASN A 13 -1.52 -13.08 -16.15
N GLU A 14 -2.55 -13.59 -15.49
CA GLU A 14 -2.52 -14.00 -14.07
C GLU A 14 -1.54 -15.15 -13.86
N ASP A 15 -1.60 -16.19 -14.70
CA ASP A 15 -0.68 -17.32 -14.64
C ASP A 15 0.76 -16.86 -14.90
N LEU A 16 0.96 -15.91 -15.81
CA LEU A 16 2.26 -15.31 -16.08
C LEU A 16 2.81 -14.53 -14.87
N ALA A 17 1.96 -13.80 -14.15
CA ALA A 17 2.33 -13.10 -12.92
C ALA A 17 2.76 -14.09 -11.81
N ILE A 18 2.01 -15.19 -11.64
CA ILE A 18 2.35 -16.25 -10.69
C ILE A 18 3.68 -16.91 -11.07
N LEU A 19 3.88 -17.26 -12.34
CA LEU A 19 5.13 -17.85 -12.84
C LEU A 19 6.32 -16.93 -12.61
N ALA A 20 6.20 -15.63 -12.89
CA ALA A 20 7.26 -14.66 -12.68
C ALA A 20 7.60 -14.49 -11.20
N CYS A 21 6.58 -14.45 -10.33
CA CYS A 21 6.75 -14.41 -8.88
C CYS A 21 7.49 -15.65 -8.35
N ASN A 22 7.10 -16.84 -8.82
CA ASN A 22 7.75 -18.10 -8.45
C ASN A 22 9.20 -18.15 -8.93
N ALA A 23 9.45 -17.72 -10.18
CA ALA A 23 10.80 -17.68 -10.74
C ALA A 23 11.73 -16.78 -9.91
N GLN A 24 11.30 -15.57 -9.55
CA GLN A 24 12.09 -14.70 -8.68
C GLN A 24 12.27 -15.32 -7.28
N SER A 25 11.21 -15.92 -6.73
CA SER A 25 11.28 -16.51 -5.39
C SER A 25 12.31 -17.64 -5.33
N SER A 26 12.30 -18.53 -6.32
CA SER A 26 13.27 -19.63 -6.44
C SER A 26 14.69 -19.13 -6.73
N PHE A 27 14.84 -18.12 -7.59
CA PHE A 27 16.15 -17.58 -7.92
C PHE A 27 16.81 -16.87 -6.74
N MET A 28 16.01 -16.16 -5.94
CA MET A 28 16.49 -15.37 -4.78
C MET A 28 16.48 -16.16 -3.47
N ASP A 29 16.02 -17.41 -3.47
CA ASP A 29 15.78 -18.25 -2.29
C ASP A 29 14.98 -17.53 -1.17
N ARG A 30 13.99 -16.73 -1.58
CA ARG A 30 13.12 -15.98 -0.66
C ARG A 30 11.76 -15.67 -1.29
N PRO A 31 10.65 -15.63 -0.53
CA PRO A 31 9.34 -15.32 -1.09
C PRO A 31 9.29 -13.92 -1.70
N ALA A 32 8.90 -13.83 -2.97
CA ALA A 32 8.57 -12.57 -3.63
C ALA A 32 7.08 -12.22 -3.40
N PRO A 33 6.74 -10.91 -3.35
CA PRO A 33 5.36 -10.48 -3.19
C PRO A 33 4.53 -10.67 -4.47
N LEU A 34 3.63 -11.66 -4.48
CA LEU A 34 2.75 -11.93 -5.64
C LEU A 34 1.91 -10.71 -6.07
N TYR A 35 1.55 -9.84 -5.13
CA TYR A 35 0.76 -8.64 -5.41
C TYR A 35 1.48 -7.67 -6.37
N ASP A 36 2.81 -7.58 -6.34
CA ASP A 36 3.56 -6.70 -7.25
C ASP A 36 3.43 -7.19 -8.71
N TYR A 37 3.48 -8.50 -8.93
CA TYR A 37 3.33 -9.09 -10.25
C TYR A 37 1.88 -8.99 -10.76
N LEU A 38 0.90 -9.22 -9.88
CA LEU A 38 -0.52 -9.06 -10.22
C LEU A 38 -0.90 -7.61 -10.51
N ALA A 39 -0.23 -6.62 -9.88
CA ALA A 39 -0.41 -5.22 -10.21
C ALA A 39 0.16 -4.88 -11.59
N CYS A 40 1.32 -5.45 -11.94
CA CYS A 40 1.99 -5.22 -13.23
C CYS A 40 1.21 -5.72 -14.46
N ILE A 41 0.17 -6.54 -14.29
CA ILE A 41 -0.67 -7.02 -15.41
C ILE A 41 -1.99 -6.23 -15.58
N SER A 42 -2.12 -5.08 -14.92
CA SER A 42 -3.30 -4.21 -15.00
C SER A 42 -3.62 -3.82 -16.47
N PRO A 43 -4.84 -4.04 -16.99
CA PRO A 43 -5.14 -3.74 -18.40
C PRO A 43 -5.61 -2.29 -18.65
N GLY A 44 -5.91 -1.50 -17.62
CA GLY A 44 -6.67 -0.24 -17.76
C GLY A 44 -5.91 1.01 -17.30
N SER A 45 -6.15 2.12 -17.99
CA SER A 45 -5.77 3.47 -17.52
C SER A 45 -6.72 3.96 -16.43
N ARG A 46 -6.23 4.83 -15.54
CA ARG A 46 -6.99 5.41 -14.42
C ARG A 46 -7.77 4.39 -13.58
N ALA A 47 -7.23 3.18 -13.41
CA ALA A 47 -7.82 2.14 -12.56
C ALA A 47 -6.80 1.66 -11.53
N LEU A 48 -7.28 1.35 -10.33
CA LEU A 48 -6.51 0.68 -9.30
C LEU A 48 -6.76 -0.83 -9.35
N SER A 49 -5.78 -1.61 -8.88
CA SER A 49 -5.91 -3.07 -8.77
C SER A 49 -6.32 -3.44 -7.35
N ILE A 50 -7.46 -4.10 -7.20
CA ILE A 50 -7.82 -4.82 -5.97
C ILE A 50 -7.30 -6.25 -6.11
N ILE A 51 -6.46 -6.68 -5.18
CA ILE A 51 -5.79 -7.98 -5.20
C ILE A 51 -6.17 -8.73 -3.94
N ASP A 52 -6.82 -9.87 -4.12
CA ASP A 52 -7.05 -10.82 -3.04
C ASP A 52 -5.94 -11.87 -3.09
N LEU A 53 -5.15 -12.01 -2.03
CA LEU A 53 -4.07 -13.00 -1.94
C LEU A 53 -4.54 -14.37 -1.43
N ARG A 54 -5.75 -14.45 -0.84
CA ARG A 54 -6.35 -15.73 -0.45
C ARG A 54 -6.86 -16.48 -1.67
N VAL A 55 -7.48 -15.74 -2.59
CA VAL A 55 -7.86 -16.22 -3.92
C VAL A 55 -7.08 -15.36 -4.89
N PRO A 56 -5.89 -15.79 -5.38
CA PRO A 56 -4.89 -14.96 -6.06
C PRO A 56 -5.43 -14.36 -7.36
N ARG A 57 -6.28 -13.35 -7.20
CA ARG A 57 -7.15 -12.79 -8.21
C ARG A 57 -7.07 -11.30 -8.10
N ARG A 58 -6.93 -10.70 -9.27
CA ARG A 58 -6.91 -9.26 -9.46
C ARG A 58 -8.22 -8.81 -10.10
N ARG A 59 -8.68 -7.64 -9.72
CA ARG A 59 -9.80 -6.95 -10.35
C ARG A 59 -9.55 -5.45 -10.37
N ALA A 60 -10.12 -4.77 -11.36
CA ALA A 60 -9.99 -3.33 -11.49
C ALA A 60 -11.08 -2.63 -10.67
N VAL A 61 -10.73 -1.49 -10.08
CA VAL A 61 -11.70 -0.48 -9.64
C VAL A 61 -11.30 0.84 -10.29
N GLN A 62 -12.27 1.54 -10.87
CA GLN A 62 -12.02 2.83 -11.51
C GLN A 62 -11.52 3.83 -10.45
N PHE A 63 -10.46 4.58 -10.77
CA PHE A 63 -10.02 5.67 -9.92
C PHE A 63 -11.04 6.82 -9.96
N LEU A 64 -10.84 7.83 -9.11
CA LEU A 64 -11.67 9.03 -9.10
C LEU A 64 -11.64 9.75 -10.45
N ASP A 65 -12.63 10.62 -10.64
CA ASP A 65 -12.77 11.46 -11.82
C ASP A 65 -11.51 12.30 -12.11
N GLU A 66 -11.49 12.91 -13.29
CA GLU A 66 -10.32 13.61 -13.81
C GLU A 66 -9.89 14.81 -12.98
N ARG A 67 -10.71 15.31 -12.04
CA ARG A 67 -10.27 16.40 -11.16
C ARG A 67 -9.15 15.96 -10.23
N TRP A 68 -9.05 14.66 -9.95
CA TRP A 68 -8.09 14.10 -9.02
C TRP A 68 -6.92 13.41 -9.73
N SER A 69 -5.74 13.67 -9.17
CA SER A 69 -4.47 13.11 -9.59
C SER A 69 -3.72 12.54 -8.39
N LEU A 70 -2.84 11.58 -8.66
CA LEU A 70 -1.97 10.97 -7.67
C LEU A 70 -0.54 11.45 -7.91
N VAL A 71 0.11 11.95 -6.87
CA VAL A 71 1.54 12.27 -6.88
C VAL A 71 2.27 11.38 -5.89
N LEU A 72 3.50 11.00 -6.23
CA LEU A 72 4.40 10.35 -5.29
C LEU A 72 5.38 11.39 -4.77
N THR A 73 5.70 11.31 -3.48
CA THR A 73 6.77 12.12 -2.88
C THR A 73 7.71 11.19 -2.14
N ASP A 74 8.92 11.05 -2.67
CA ASP A 74 10.00 10.32 -2.03
C ASP A 74 10.62 11.22 -0.95
N SER A 75 10.53 10.76 0.30
CA SER A 75 11.10 11.45 1.45
C SER A 75 12.62 11.58 1.37
N ARG A 76 13.30 10.72 0.58
CA ARG A 76 14.76 10.65 0.51
C ARG A 76 15.44 10.39 1.84
N VAL A 77 14.70 9.87 2.82
CA VAL A 77 15.28 9.37 4.08
C VAL A 77 16.34 8.32 3.73
N PRO A 78 17.58 8.44 4.25
CA PRO A 78 18.63 7.46 4.03
C PRO A 78 18.15 6.06 4.40
N ARG A 79 18.30 5.12 3.47
CA ARG A 79 17.75 3.76 3.63
C ARG A 79 18.57 3.01 4.68
N ILE A 80 17.97 2.82 5.85
CA ILE A 80 18.39 1.81 6.82
C ILE A 80 17.60 0.53 6.51
N SER A 81 18.21 -0.64 6.69
CA SER A 81 17.52 -1.91 6.43
C SER A 81 16.31 -2.05 7.37
N ALA A 82 15.11 -2.08 6.79
CA ALA A 82 13.85 -2.31 7.49
C ALA A 82 13.50 -3.82 7.60
N GLU A 83 14.35 -4.72 7.09
CA GLU A 83 14.03 -6.14 6.96
C GLU A 83 13.77 -6.81 8.31
N GLN A 84 14.58 -6.52 9.32
CA GLN A 84 14.41 -7.07 10.67
C GLN A 84 13.11 -6.56 11.31
N GLU A 85 12.83 -5.27 11.19
CA GLU A 85 11.60 -4.66 11.71
C GLU A 85 10.35 -5.27 11.08
N LEU A 86 10.34 -5.43 9.75
CA LEU A 86 9.23 -6.05 9.03
C LEU A 86 9.06 -7.52 9.40
N ARG A 87 10.17 -8.25 9.56
CA ARG A 87 10.15 -9.64 10.03
C ARG A 87 9.50 -9.75 11.41
N GLN A 88 9.87 -8.87 12.34
CA GLN A 88 9.31 -8.88 13.69
C GLN A 88 7.79 -8.67 13.69
N ARG A 89 7.28 -7.80 12.82
CA ARG A 89 5.83 -7.56 12.68
C ARG A 89 5.11 -8.80 12.15
N GLY A 90 5.70 -9.49 11.17
CA GLY A 90 5.19 -10.78 10.69
C GLY A 90 5.16 -11.85 11.79
N GLU A 91 6.20 -11.92 12.62
CA GLU A 91 6.25 -12.83 13.77
C GLU A 91 5.20 -12.51 14.82
N ASP A 92 4.94 -11.24 15.08
CA ASP A 92 3.92 -10.82 16.05
C ASP A 92 2.51 -11.19 15.59
N CYS A 93 2.20 -10.98 14.31
CA CYS A 93 0.97 -11.48 13.71
C CYS A 93 0.83 -13.01 13.86
N LYS A 94 1.93 -13.76 13.69
CA LYS A 94 1.95 -15.22 13.91
C LYS A 94 1.73 -15.59 15.38
N LYS A 95 2.30 -14.84 16.35
CA LYS A 95 2.06 -15.06 17.79
C LYS A 95 0.57 -14.92 18.13
N CYS A 96 -0.09 -13.89 17.59
CA CYS A 96 -1.52 -13.69 17.77
C CYS A 96 -2.34 -14.85 17.18
N LEU A 97 -2.03 -15.26 15.95
CA LEU A 97 -2.72 -16.39 15.30
C LEU A 97 -2.52 -17.73 16.03
N LYS A 98 -1.38 -17.96 16.70
CA LYS A 98 -1.20 -19.17 17.52
C LYS A 98 -2.22 -19.26 18.67
N VAL A 99 -2.66 -18.12 19.21
CA VAL A 99 -3.65 -18.06 20.30
C VAL A 99 -5.06 -18.13 19.74
N LEU A 100 -5.37 -17.31 18.72
CA LEU A 100 -6.73 -17.21 18.17
C LEU A 100 -7.11 -18.36 17.23
N ALA A 101 -6.15 -18.88 16.48
CA ALA A 101 -6.39 -19.87 15.44
C ALA A 101 -5.35 -21.01 15.53
N PRO A 102 -5.32 -21.77 16.65
CA PRO A 102 -4.29 -22.79 16.89
C PRO A 102 -4.30 -23.93 15.85
N ARG A 103 -5.42 -24.12 15.14
CA ARG A 103 -5.54 -25.09 14.03
C ARG A 103 -4.81 -24.66 12.76
N GLY A 104 -4.43 -23.38 12.64
CA GLY A 104 -3.74 -22.85 11.47
C GLY A 104 -4.60 -22.70 10.21
N ASP A 105 -5.93 -22.75 10.35
CA ASP A 105 -6.92 -22.68 9.27
C ASP A 105 -7.45 -21.26 9.00
N ARG A 106 -7.05 -20.27 9.81
CA ARG A 106 -7.47 -18.86 9.70
C ARG A 106 -6.28 -17.93 9.55
N THR A 107 -6.51 -16.79 8.89
CA THR A 107 -5.57 -15.66 8.88
C THR A 107 -6.15 -14.48 9.67
N LEU A 108 -5.37 -13.41 9.87
CA LEU A 108 -5.88 -12.22 10.57
C LEU A 108 -7.07 -11.57 9.86
N ARG A 109 -7.28 -11.84 8.57
CA ARG A 109 -8.48 -11.41 7.84
C ARG A 109 -9.77 -12.07 8.35
N ASP A 110 -9.69 -13.24 9.00
CA ASP A 110 -10.85 -13.96 9.53
C ASP A 110 -11.15 -13.63 11.00
N ILE A 111 -10.30 -12.81 11.62
CA ILE A 111 -10.39 -12.47 13.04
C ILE A 111 -11.24 -11.21 13.20
N ARG A 112 -12.28 -11.28 14.03
CA ARG A 112 -13.07 -10.10 14.41
C ARG A 112 -12.37 -9.30 15.52
N MET A 113 -12.62 -8.01 15.58
CA MET A 113 -12.02 -7.15 16.62
C MET A 113 -12.35 -7.63 18.04
N SER A 114 -13.59 -8.09 18.27
CA SER A 114 -14.01 -8.65 19.56
C SER A 114 -13.18 -9.87 19.99
N GLU A 115 -12.75 -10.72 19.06
CA GLU A 115 -11.89 -11.87 19.36
C GLU A 115 -10.49 -11.41 19.80
N LEU A 116 -10.04 -10.24 19.34
CA LEU A 116 -8.76 -9.65 19.77
C LEU A 116 -8.87 -8.93 21.13
N ASP A 117 -10.03 -8.34 21.43
CA ASP A 117 -10.32 -7.71 22.72
C ASP A 117 -10.31 -8.73 23.87
N ASP A 118 -10.78 -9.95 23.61
CA ASP A 118 -10.73 -11.07 24.56
C ASP A 118 -9.29 -11.49 24.94
N LEU A 119 -8.27 -11.02 24.19
CA LEU A 119 -6.85 -11.31 24.45
C LEU A 119 -6.14 -10.23 25.29
N MET A 120 -6.88 -9.29 25.89
CA MET A 120 -6.27 -8.31 26.80
C MET A 120 -5.51 -9.01 27.93
N GLY A 121 -4.25 -8.63 28.12
CA GLY A 121 -3.35 -9.23 29.12
C GLY A 121 -2.70 -10.55 28.70
N VAL A 122 -3.12 -11.18 27.60
CA VAL A 122 -2.52 -12.43 27.08
C VAL A 122 -1.36 -12.13 26.13
N LEU A 123 -1.52 -11.11 25.27
CA LEU A 123 -0.49 -10.67 24.33
C LEU A 123 0.12 -9.33 24.77
N PRO A 124 1.41 -9.08 24.48
CA PRO A 124 1.99 -7.76 24.63
C PRO A 124 1.19 -6.72 23.84
N GLU A 125 1.07 -5.49 24.37
CA GLU A 125 0.29 -4.43 23.75
C GLU A 125 0.74 -4.14 22.31
N SER A 126 2.05 -4.14 22.05
CA SER A 126 2.62 -3.92 20.71
C SER A 126 2.15 -4.98 19.69
N VAL A 127 2.08 -6.25 20.09
CA VAL A 127 1.55 -7.35 19.26
C VAL A 127 0.07 -7.12 18.96
N ARG A 128 -0.70 -6.72 19.99
CA ARG A 128 -2.13 -6.43 19.84
C ARG A 128 -2.36 -5.27 18.87
N ARG A 129 -1.63 -4.15 19.03
CA ARG A 129 -1.72 -2.99 18.11
C ARG A 129 -1.43 -3.37 16.67
N ARG A 130 -0.41 -4.19 16.42
CA ARG A 130 -0.08 -4.70 15.07
C ARG A 130 -1.23 -5.51 14.47
N CYS A 131 -1.87 -6.35 15.28
CA CYS A 131 -3.03 -7.13 14.83
C CYS A 131 -4.26 -6.25 14.57
N ILE A 132 -4.52 -5.25 15.41
CA ILE A 132 -5.56 -4.24 15.18
C ILE A 132 -5.35 -3.59 13.82
N HIS A 133 -4.13 -3.13 13.52
CA HIS A 133 -3.82 -2.55 12.22
C HIS A 133 -4.22 -3.47 11.07
N ILE A 134 -3.77 -4.73 11.07
CA ILE A 134 -4.02 -5.66 9.96
C ILE A 134 -5.52 -5.97 9.79
N ILE A 135 -6.24 -6.19 10.89
CA ILE A 135 -7.67 -6.50 10.86
C ILE A 135 -8.44 -5.32 10.27
N GLU A 136 -8.21 -4.11 10.80
CA GLU A 136 -8.91 -2.92 10.31
C GLU A 136 -8.46 -2.52 8.91
N GLU A 137 -7.18 -2.69 8.56
CA GLU A 137 -6.65 -2.35 7.23
C GLU A 137 -7.29 -3.22 6.16
N THR A 138 -7.54 -4.49 6.48
CA THR A 138 -8.30 -5.39 5.61
C THR A 138 -9.70 -4.85 5.35
N GLY A 139 -10.40 -4.36 6.38
CA GLY A 139 -11.69 -3.68 6.25
C GLY A 139 -11.61 -2.41 5.40
N ARG A 140 -10.61 -1.56 5.65
CA ARG A 140 -10.37 -0.30 4.92
C ARG A 140 -10.15 -0.51 3.43
N VAL A 141 -9.58 -1.64 2.99
CA VAL A 141 -9.46 -1.96 1.56
C VAL A 141 -10.84 -2.11 0.91
N PHE A 142 -11.77 -2.84 1.55
CA PHE A 142 -13.13 -3.00 1.04
C PHE A 142 -13.91 -1.68 1.07
N GLU A 143 -13.78 -0.90 2.15
CA GLU A 143 -14.40 0.43 2.26
C GLU A 143 -13.88 1.38 1.17
N ALA A 144 -12.57 1.38 0.91
CA ALA A 144 -11.95 2.24 -0.09
C ALA A 144 -12.41 1.88 -1.50
N GLU A 145 -12.52 0.58 -1.79
CA GLU A 145 -13.03 0.10 -3.06
C GLU A 145 -14.51 0.47 -3.28
N GLU A 146 -15.34 0.32 -2.25
CA GLU A 146 -16.74 0.71 -2.31
C GLU A 146 -16.88 2.22 -2.54
N ALA A 147 -16.05 3.03 -1.86
CA ALA A 147 -15.99 4.48 -2.07
C ALA A 147 -15.60 4.82 -3.52
N LEU A 148 -14.56 4.18 -4.08
CA LEU A 148 -14.15 4.38 -5.48
C LEU A 148 -15.24 3.96 -6.48
N SER A 149 -15.93 2.83 -6.21
CA SER A 149 -17.02 2.34 -7.03
C SER A 149 -18.20 3.33 -7.08
N ARG A 150 -18.39 4.11 -6.00
CA ARG A 150 -19.37 5.20 -5.91
C ARG A 150 -18.82 6.57 -6.34
N GLN A 151 -17.55 6.66 -6.73
CA GLN A 151 -16.84 7.94 -6.97
C GLN A 151 -16.89 8.91 -5.77
N ASP A 152 -16.99 8.36 -4.55
CA ASP A 152 -17.00 9.13 -3.30
C ASP A 152 -15.56 9.45 -2.87
N ALA A 153 -15.02 10.53 -3.45
CA ALA A 153 -13.69 11.03 -3.14
C ALA A 153 -13.50 11.30 -1.64
N ALA A 154 -14.49 11.93 -0.99
CA ALA A 154 -14.38 12.33 0.41
C ALA A 154 -14.23 11.11 1.34
N SER A 155 -15.01 10.05 1.14
CA SER A 155 -14.86 8.81 1.90
C SER A 155 -13.55 8.11 1.58
N PHE A 156 -13.17 8.02 0.30
CA PHE A 156 -11.88 7.44 -0.10
C PHE A 156 -10.69 8.13 0.59
N GLY A 157 -10.68 9.46 0.60
CA GLY A 157 -9.64 10.26 1.26
C GLY A 157 -9.58 10.02 2.78
N ARG A 158 -10.73 10.03 3.45
CA ARG A 158 -10.83 9.75 4.90
C ARG A 158 -10.30 8.36 5.25
N ILE A 159 -10.62 7.35 4.45
CA ILE A 159 -10.17 5.97 4.67
C ILE A 159 -8.65 5.87 4.56
N LEU A 160 -8.05 6.50 3.55
CA LEU A 160 -6.60 6.49 3.38
C LEU A 160 -5.85 7.26 4.49
N ASN A 161 -6.40 8.39 4.94
CA ASN A 161 -5.85 9.14 6.07
C ASN A 161 -5.90 8.31 7.38
N LYS A 162 -7.02 7.62 7.64
CA LYS A 162 -7.14 6.68 8.77
C LYS A 162 -6.10 5.56 8.68
N SER A 163 -5.87 5.06 7.48
CA SER A 163 -4.87 4.03 7.30
C SER A 163 -3.44 4.53 7.59
N HIS A 164 -3.06 5.71 7.11
CA HIS A 164 -1.76 6.28 7.48
C HIS A 164 -1.63 6.44 8.99
N ALA A 165 -2.67 6.94 9.67
CA ALA A 165 -2.68 7.02 11.13
C ALA A 165 -2.51 5.65 11.79
N SER A 166 -3.11 4.60 11.24
CA SER A 166 -2.94 3.21 11.72
C SER A 166 -1.53 2.67 11.47
N LEU A 167 -0.93 2.95 10.30
CA LEU A 167 0.46 2.59 10.00
C LEU A 167 1.46 3.27 10.95
N ARG A 168 1.18 4.52 11.33
CA ARG A 168 1.99 5.27 12.29
C ARG A 168 1.79 4.79 13.72
N ASN A 169 0.54 4.75 14.20
CA ASN A 169 0.24 4.58 15.62
C ASN A 169 0.10 3.11 16.05
N HIS A 170 -0.39 2.24 15.15
CA HIS A 170 -0.67 0.83 15.47
C HIS A 170 0.39 -0.11 14.90
N TYR A 171 0.79 0.08 13.65
CA TYR A 171 1.79 -0.77 13.00
C TYR A 171 3.24 -0.29 13.19
N GLU A 172 3.41 0.98 13.53
CA GLU A 172 4.69 1.61 13.89
C GLU A 172 5.76 1.41 12.81
N ILE A 173 5.41 1.73 11.57
CA ILE A 173 6.35 1.67 10.43
C ILE A 173 6.55 3.01 9.72
N SER A 174 5.99 4.11 10.25
CA SER A 174 6.28 5.44 9.73
C SER A 174 7.58 6.00 10.31
N CYS A 175 7.92 7.24 9.98
CA CYS A 175 9.01 8.00 10.58
C CYS A 175 8.67 9.50 10.58
N PRO A 176 9.38 10.33 11.37
CA PRO A 176 9.10 11.76 11.49
C PRO A 176 9.03 12.49 10.14
N GLU A 177 9.90 12.12 9.20
CA GLU A 177 9.97 12.69 7.86
C GLU A 177 8.71 12.40 7.04
N VAL A 178 8.29 11.14 7.01
CA VAL A 178 7.10 10.69 6.31
C VAL A 178 5.84 11.30 6.94
N ASP A 179 5.78 11.32 8.27
CA ASP A 179 4.65 11.91 9.01
C ASP A 179 4.55 13.42 8.78
N TRP A 180 5.69 14.10 8.68
CA TRP A 180 5.74 15.52 8.34
C TRP A 180 5.19 15.76 6.93
N LEU A 181 5.64 14.98 5.94
CA LEU A 181 5.16 15.10 4.55
C LEU A 181 3.66 14.88 4.47
N VAL A 182 3.13 13.83 5.11
CA VAL A 182 1.68 13.58 5.14
C VAL A 182 0.93 14.73 5.80
N LYS A 183 1.37 15.16 6.99
CA LYS A 183 0.70 16.24 7.73
C LYS A 183 0.65 17.54 6.94
N ARG A 184 1.78 17.96 6.37
CA ARG A 184 1.87 19.21 5.60
C ARG A 184 1.09 19.17 4.31
N SER A 185 1.05 18.00 3.66
CA SER A 185 0.19 17.79 2.49
C SER A 185 -1.28 18.04 2.84
N LEU A 186 -1.76 17.48 3.96
CA LEU A 186 -3.17 17.59 4.36
C LEU A 186 -3.61 18.99 4.81
N GLU A 187 -2.68 19.94 4.98
CA GLU A 187 -2.99 21.34 5.33
C GLU A 187 -3.25 22.22 4.10
N ILE A 188 -3.07 21.66 2.90
CA ILE A 188 -3.22 22.39 1.64
C ILE A 188 -4.62 22.14 1.07
N ASP A 189 -5.30 23.22 0.68
CA ASP A 189 -6.59 23.11 0.01
C ASP A 189 -6.45 22.37 -1.33
N GLY A 190 -7.39 21.48 -1.63
CA GLY A 190 -7.36 20.62 -2.80
C GLY A 190 -6.56 19.32 -2.64
N ILE A 191 -6.00 19.02 -1.45
CA ILE A 191 -5.47 17.68 -1.12
C ILE A 191 -6.57 16.82 -0.50
N LEU A 192 -6.88 15.70 -1.11
CA LEU A 192 -7.89 14.75 -0.64
C LEU A 192 -7.37 13.86 0.49
N CYS A 193 -6.17 13.32 0.29
CA CYS A 193 -5.50 12.47 1.26
C CYS A 193 -4.00 12.40 0.98
N SER A 194 -3.25 11.98 2.00
CA SER A 194 -1.85 11.65 1.88
C SER A 194 -1.52 10.49 2.79
N ARG A 195 -0.73 9.54 2.29
CA ARG A 195 -0.42 8.29 2.99
C ARG A 195 0.92 7.73 2.51
N MET A 196 1.70 7.18 3.44
CA MET A 196 2.90 6.40 3.11
C MET A 196 2.58 5.15 2.27
N THR A 197 3.51 4.79 1.39
CA THR A 197 3.43 3.57 0.58
C THR A 197 4.72 2.78 0.61
N GLY A 198 4.61 1.46 0.46
CA GLY A 198 5.73 0.54 0.54
C GLY A 198 6.07 0.11 1.99
N PRO A 199 7.32 -0.31 2.24
CA PRO A 199 7.71 -1.01 3.47
C PRO A 199 7.75 -0.12 4.73
N GLY A 200 7.78 1.20 4.57
CA GLY A 200 7.94 2.15 5.66
C GLY A 200 9.39 2.43 6.06
N PHE A 201 9.54 3.10 7.21
CA PHE A 201 10.81 3.63 7.73
C PHE A 201 11.50 4.60 6.75
N GLY A 202 10.69 5.44 6.10
CA GLY A 202 11.09 6.31 5.01
C GLY A 202 10.35 5.96 3.71
N GLY A 203 11.02 6.16 2.58
CA GLY A 203 10.44 5.86 1.26
C GLY A 203 9.43 6.93 0.82
N CYS A 204 8.38 6.51 0.14
CA CYS A 204 7.44 7.43 -0.49
C CYS A 204 6.14 7.59 0.29
N ILE A 205 5.55 8.79 0.19
CA ILE A 205 4.11 8.98 0.34
C ILE A 205 3.47 9.05 -1.04
N PHE A 206 2.18 8.75 -1.12
CA PHE A 206 1.36 9.23 -2.21
C PHE A 206 0.34 10.23 -1.66
N SER A 207 0.03 11.25 -2.46
CA SER A 207 -1.00 12.24 -2.18
C SER A 207 -1.99 12.27 -3.34
N VAL A 208 -3.28 12.30 -3.02
CA VAL A 208 -4.34 12.50 -4.02
C VAL A 208 -4.77 13.96 -3.94
N LEU A 209 -4.68 14.66 -5.07
CA LEU A 209 -4.87 16.10 -5.11
C LEU A 209 -5.54 16.58 -6.39
N ARG A 210 -6.18 17.74 -6.31
CA ARG A 210 -6.63 18.47 -7.48
C ARG A 210 -5.45 19.02 -8.26
N PHE A 211 -5.56 19.03 -9.59
CA PHE A 211 -4.48 19.52 -10.46
C PHE A 211 -3.97 20.93 -10.10
N ASP A 212 -4.86 21.82 -9.68
CA ASP A 212 -4.52 23.20 -9.33
C ASP A 212 -3.84 23.35 -7.95
N ALA A 213 -3.85 22.31 -7.12
CA ALA A 213 -3.15 22.30 -5.84
C ALA A 213 -1.66 21.89 -5.98
N LEU A 214 -1.22 21.42 -7.15
CA LEU A 214 0.12 20.84 -7.33
C LEU A 214 1.26 21.82 -7.06
N GLU A 215 1.12 23.08 -7.49
CA GLU A 215 2.19 24.07 -7.32
C GLU A 215 2.31 24.53 -5.86
N GLU A 216 1.19 24.75 -5.16
CA GLU A 216 1.22 25.02 -3.71
C GLU A 216 1.73 23.80 -2.93
N TYR A 217 1.38 22.57 -3.37
CA TYR A 217 1.92 21.33 -2.82
C TYR A 217 3.45 21.30 -2.89
N LYS A 218 4.03 21.49 -4.08
CA LYS A 218 5.50 21.51 -4.25
C LYS A 218 6.15 22.59 -3.40
N LYS A 219 5.59 23.80 -3.40
CA LYS A 219 6.09 24.94 -2.62
C LYS A 219 6.09 24.66 -1.11
N ARG A 220 5.01 24.09 -0.57
CA ARG A 220 4.94 23.73 0.85
C ARG A 220 6.04 22.72 1.23
N LEU A 221 6.32 21.77 0.34
CA LEU A 221 7.33 20.75 0.60
C LEU A 221 8.77 21.27 0.55
N GLU A 222 9.02 22.50 0.07
CA GLU A 222 10.36 23.13 0.18
C GLU A 222 10.80 23.34 1.63
N GLU A 223 9.85 23.47 2.57
CA GLU A 223 10.15 23.56 4.00
C GLU A 223 10.80 22.28 4.55
N TYR A 224 10.62 21.14 3.88
CA TYR A 224 11.16 19.85 4.30
C TYR A 224 12.68 19.87 4.44
N GLU A 225 13.39 20.47 3.47
CA GLU A 225 14.86 20.55 3.50
C GLU A 225 15.36 21.38 4.68
N ARG A 226 14.63 22.44 5.05
CA ARG A 226 15.00 23.28 6.20
C ARG A 226 14.88 22.53 7.53
N ILE A 227 14.02 21.52 7.59
CA ILE A 227 13.73 20.76 8.81
C ILE A 227 14.63 19.52 8.92
N PHE A 228 14.82 18.79 7.82
CA PHE A 228 15.52 17.50 7.83
C PHE A 228 16.91 17.54 7.19
N GLY A 229 17.28 18.63 6.50
CA GLY A 229 18.61 18.82 5.90
C GLY A 229 18.79 18.16 4.53
N PHE A 230 17.73 17.60 3.93
CA PHE A 230 17.74 17.05 2.57
C PHE A 230 16.39 17.25 1.88
N LYS A 231 16.39 17.27 0.55
CA LYS A 231 15.18 17.52 -0.26
C LYS A 231 14.37 16.26 -0.48
N ALA A 232 13.07 16.34 -0.24
CA ALA A 232 12.11 15.38 -0.78
C ALA A 232 11.99 15.56 -2.30
N HIS A 233 11.58 14.52 -3.02
CA HIS A 233 11.40 14.56 -4.47
C HIS A 233 9.98 14.20 -4.86
N VAL A 234 9.32 15.09 -5.60
CA VAL A 234 7.95 14.88 -6.10
C VAL A 234 8.01 14.28 -7.49
N TYR A 235 7.37 13.13 -7.67
CA TYR A 235 7.10 12.52 -8.97
C TYR A 235 5.63 12.78 -9.33
N GLU A 236 5.42 13.52 -10.41
CA GLU A 236 4.10 13.62 -11.04
C GLU A 236 3.82 12.28 -11.74
N THR A 237 2.70 11.64 -11.38
CA THR A 237 2.38 10.31 -11.90
C THR A 237 1.06 10.31 -12.64
N THR A 238 0.97 9.45 -13.64
CA THR A 238 -0.27 9.16 -14.34
C THR A 238 -0.64 7.71 -14.05
N LEU A 239 -1.91 7.47 -13.72
CA LEU A 239 -2.42 6.11 -13.54
C LEU A 239 -2.54 5.43 -14.91
N THR A 240 -1.57 4.59 -15.24
CA THR A 240 -1.52 3.85 -16.51
C THR A 240 -1.91 2.39 -16.32
N GLY A 241 -2.13 1.70 -17.45
CA GLY A 241 -2.10 0.25 -17.48
C GLY A 241 -0.71 -0.29 -17.11
N GLY A 242 -0.67 -1.58 -16.81
CA GLY A 242 0.53 -2.36 -16.58
C GLY A 242 1.27 -2.71 -17.87
N MET A 243 2.01 -3.82 -17.84
CA MET A 243 2.85 -4.28 -18.93
C MET A 243 2.02 -4.52 -20.20
N LYS A 244 2.51 -3.99 -21.32
CA LYS A 244 1.95 -4.19 -22.67
C LYS A 244 3.05 -4.54 -23.66
N ILE A 245 2.71 -5.33 -24.67
CA ILE A 245 3.56 -5.49 -25.85
C ILE A 245 3.22 -4.35 -26.81
N THR A 246 4.24 -3.61 -27.24
CA THR A 246 4.11 -2.60 -28.29
C THR A 246 4.82 -3.11 -29.54
N SER A 247 4.09 -3.24 -30.65
CA SER A 247 4.71 -3.37 -31.96
C SER A 247 5.30 -2.03 -32.37
N TYR A 248 6.59 -2.01 -32.69
CA TYR A 248 7.21 -0.92 -33.44
C TYR A 248 7.09 -1.22 -34.93
#